data_AF-A0A1W9GF95-F1
#
_entry.id   AF-A0A1W9GF95-F1
#
_cell.length_a   1.000
_cell.length_b   1.000
_cell.length_c   1.000
_cell.angle_alpha   90.00
_cell.angle_beta   90.00
_cell.angle_gamma   90.00
#
_symmetry.space_group_name_H-M   'P 1'
#
loop_
_entity.id
_entity.type
_entity.pdbx_description
1 polymer ?
#
loop_
_entity_poly.entity_id
_entity_poly.type
_entity_poly.pdbx_seq_one_letter_code
_entity_poly.pdbx_strand_id
1 'polypeptide(L)'
;MDRMKYVIVHAGGMADRPHAELNGRTPLQAAATPHLDQLAQIGELGLLMIPSEGIRHGGGLLGAAILGYDPKKYYQGPGPLEAASLGVSVTEHDVVYRCTMVTLRPEGGKGAEIKKLGPNVILDDATAGLIETEEARELIEALNEQVGSEAIQFYPGAGHRHLMVWVNGKPRAVCSDPQSVLGRSIADALPTGDGADILRKLMDAAHVIMRDHPVNEERMAEGKKPANCVWLWGEGRAVMWPSLTEKHEIAGAIVATSDVYRGVGICAGLDAVDPDRLADGDLRTRASVALAEFAKKDFVYVHARLTDEIIHGTDIKAKVRGIEEFDRHLVGPLVEGLTKQGPYRFLIVCEHGRGVDGQPFYAFGEGGKKVSGSVNRRFTESDAQAADTPARDATKFANKFFSKS
;
A
#
# COMPACT_ATOMS: atom_id res chain seq x y z
N MET A 1 37.51 4.66 -3.06
CA MET A 1 36.74 3.46 -2.69
C MET A 1 35.30 3.80 -2.96
N ASP A 2 34.59 2.98 -3.73
CA ASP A 2 33.17 3.21 -3.98
C ASP A 2 32.40 3.12 -2.65
N ARG A 3 31.62 4.16 -2.34
CA ARG A 3 30.79 4.24 -1.13
C ARG A 3 29.67 3.20 -1.25
N MET A 4 29.43 2.44 -0.18
CA MET A 4 28.28 1.52 -0.12
C MET A 4 26.97 2.28 -0.32
N LYS A 5 26.16 1.82 -1.27
CA LYS A 5 24.82 2.34 -1.54
C LYS A 5 23.74 1.32 -1.14
N TYR A 6 22.50 1.77 -1.04
CA TYR A 6 21.43 1.00 -0.41
C TYR A 6 20.21 0.90 -1.32
N VAL A 7 19.58 -0.27 -1.36
CA VAL A 7 18.30 -0.46 -2.06
C VAL A 7 17.32 -1.26 -1.21
N ILE A 8 16.10 -0.76 -1.10
CA ILE A 8 14.96 -1.55 -0.58
C ILE A 8 14.05 -1.87 -1.76
N VAL A 9 13.64 -3.13 -1.89
CA VAL A 9 12.53 -3.52 -2.76
C VAL A 9 11.42 -4.04 -1.87
N HIS A 10 10.34 -3.27 -1.77
CA HIS A 10 9.13 -3.65 -1.06
C HIS A 10 8.13 -4.25 -2.05
N ALA A 11 8.00 -5.57 -1.99
CA ALA A 11 7.13 -6.43 -2.79
C ALA A 11 5.78 -6.63 -2.10
N GLY A 12 4.77 -5.86 -2.51
CA GLY A 12 3.42 -5.94 -1.93
C GLY A 12 2.55 -7.03 -2.58
N GLY A 13 1.85 -7.82 -1.76
CA GLY A 13 0.75 -8.67 -2.20
C GLY A 13 1.14 -10.00 -2.88
N MET A 14 2.41 -10.39 -2.83
CA MET A 14 2.87 -11.67 -3.40
C MET A 14 2.69 -12.84 -2.45
N ALA A 15 2.92 -12.61 -1.15
CA ALA A 15 2.78 -13.66 -0.15
C ALA A 15 1.31 -14.05 0.01
N ASP A 16 1.08 -15.35 0.25
CA ASP A 16 -0.25 -15.93 0.32
C ASP A 16 -0.26 -17.23 1.12
N ARG A 17 -1.46 -17.78 1.29
CA ARG A 17 -1.68 -19.12 1.85
C ARG A 17 -1.50 -20.20 0.78
N PRO A 18 -1.25 -21.45 1.20
CA PRO A 18 -1.30 -22.60 0.31
C PRO A 18 -2.66 -22.76 -0.40
N HIS A 19 -2.62 -23.06 -1.70
CA HIS A 19 -3.83 -23.27 -2.51
C HIS A 19 -3.91 -24.71 -3.02
N ALA A 20 -5.11 -25.30 -2.99
CA ALA A 20 -5.36 -26.65 -3.50
C ALA A 20 -5.03 -26.77 -5.00
N GLU A 21 -5.36 -25.75 -5.79
CA GLU A 21 -5.04 -25.65 -7.24
C GLU A 21 -3.54 -25.71 -7.54
N LEU A 22 -2.69 -25.40 -6.55
CA LEU A 22 -1.23 -25.41 -6.66
C LEU A 22 -0.60 -26.63 -5.97
N ASN A 23 -1.40 -27.67 -5.67
CA ASN A 23 -1.02 -28.87 -4.91
C ASN A 23 -0.52 -28.54 -3.50
N GLY A 24 -1.20 -27.62 -2.81
CA GLY A 24 -0.85 -27.22 -1.45
C GLY A 24 0.37 -26.29 -1.37
N ARG A 25 0.74 -25.63 -2.47
CA ARG A 25 1.78 -24.59 -2.51
C ARG A 25 1.18 -23.19 -2.48
N THR A 26 1.94 -22.21 -1.99
CA THR A 26 1.63 -20.79 -2.18
C THR A 26 1.90 -20.39 -3.65
N PRO A 27 1.32 -19.28 -4.14
CA PRO A 27 1.63 -18.75 -5.47
C PRO A 27 3.12 -18.45 -5.63
N LEU A 28 3.77 -17.94 -4.58
CA LEU A 28 5.21 -17.64 -4.58
C LEU A 28 6.07 -18.92 -4.66
N GLN A 29 5.67 -20.00 -3.97
CA GLN A 29 6.31 -21.31 -4.12
C GLN A 29 6.14 -21.91 -5.52
N ALA A 30 5.00 -21.66 -6.17
CA ALA A 30 4.68 -22.17 -7.51
C ALA A 30 5.35 -21.38 -8.65
N ALA A 31 5.58 -20.08 -8.45
CA ALA A 31 6.19 -19.19 -9.44
C ALA A 31 7.68 -19.49 -9.67
N ALA A 32 8.16 -19.26 -10.90
CA ALA A 32 9.58 -19.21 -11.23
C ALA A 32 10.18 -17.83 -10.91
N THR A 33 10.93 -17.73 -9.80
CA THR A 33 11.50 -16.47 -9.28
C THR A 33 13.02 -16.52 -9.13
N PRO A 34 13.79 -16.77 -10.20
CA PRO A 34 15.23 -17.01 -10.11
C PRO A 34 16.01 -15.84 -9.50
N HIS A 35 15.58 -14.58 -9.70
CA HIS A 35 16.33 -13.43 -9.18
C HIS A 35 16.10 -13.22 -7.68
N LEU A 36 14.86 -13.32 -7.22
CA LEU A 36 14.53 -13.33 -5.79
C LEU A 36 15.20 -14.51 -5.08
N ASP A 37 15.17 -15.71 -5.68
CA ASP A 37 15.82 -16.91 -5.15
C ASP A 37 17.34 -16.70 -5.03
N GLN A 38 17.98 -16.09 -6.03
CA GLN A 38 19.40 -15.72 -5.96
C GLN A 38 19.69 -14.77 -4.79
N LEU A 39 18.86 -13.73 -4.58
CA LEU A 39 19.03 -12.80 -3.46
C LEU A 39 18.87 -13.48 -2.10
N ALA A 40 17.94 -14.42 -1.97
CA ALA A 40 17.77 -15.24 -0.77
C ALA A 40 18.96 -16.18 -0.51
N GLN A 41 19.64 -16.64 -1.56
CA GLN A 41 20.81 -17.52 -1.47
C GLN A 41 22.09 -16.78 -1.06
N ILE A 42 22.31 -15.56 -1.55
CA ILE A 42 23.49 -14.75 -1.21
C ILE A 42 23.33 -13.94 0.10
N GLY A 43 22.09 -13.87 0.62
CA GLY A 43 21.73 -13.09 1.78
C GLY A 43 21.26 -13.90 2.99
N GLU A 44 20.87 -13.16 4.01
CA GLU A 44 20.08 -13.60 5.14
C GLU A 44 18.60 -13.60 4.74
N LEU A 45 17.91 -14.72 4.95
CA LEU A 45 16.46 -14.87 4.76
C LEU A 45 15.83 -15.06 6.13
N GLY A 46 14.69 -14.41 6.39
CA GLY A 46 13.97 -14.62 7.64
C GLY A 46 12.68 -13.82 7.74
N LEU A 47 12.07 -13.86 8.91
CA LEU A 47 10.79 -13.20 9.20
C LEU A 47 11.01 -11.79 9.78
N LEU A 48 10.11 -10.86 9.46
CA LEU A 48 10.00 -9.55 10.11
C LEU A 48 8.83 -9.56 11.09
N MET A 49 8.99 -8.86 12.20
CA MET A 49 7.91 -8.59 13.14
C MET A 49 7.80 -7.09 13.41
N ILE A 50 6.56 -6.64 13.58
CA ILE A 50 6.27 -5.32 14.10
C ILE A 50 5.69 -5.54 15.50
N PRO A 51 6.26 -4.96 16.56
CA PRO A 51 5.67 -5.03 17.90
C PRO A 51 4.18 -4.61 17.83
N SER A 52 3.24 -5.40 18.36
CA SER A 52 1.82 -5.24 18.02
C SER A 52 1.00 -4.39 19.00
N GLU A 53 1.52 -4.10 20.20
CA GLU A 53 0.72 -3.46 21.26
C GLU A 53 0.34 -2.02 20.92
N GLY A 54 -0.95 -1.72 20.79
CA GLY A 54 -1.46 -0.34 20.67
C GLY A 54 -1.06 0.39 19.38
N ILE A 55 -0.79 -0.36 18.30
CA ILE A 55 -0.38 0.20 17.01
C ILE A 55 -1.55 0.22 16.03
N ARG A 56 -1.67 1.31 15.26
CA ARG A 56 -2.61 1.39 14.14
C ARG A 56 -2.15 0.46 13.01
N HIS A 57 -3.09 -0.23 12.38
CA HIS A 57 -2.81 -1.07 11.21
C HIS A 57 -3.19 -0.37 9.90
N GLY A 58 -2.60 -0.81 8.78
CA GLY A 58 -2.89 -0.29 7.45
C GLY A 58 -1.65 -0.24 6.56
N GLY A 59 -1.86 0.16 5.30
CA GLY A 59 -0.76 0.30 4.34
C GLY A 59 0.30 1.29 4.82
N GLY A 60 1.56 1.04 4.47
CA GLY A 60 2.67 1.91 4.85
C GLY A 60 3.23 1.65 6.26
N LEU A 61 2.54 0.90 7.12
CA LEU A 61 3.02 0.53 8.46
C LEU A 61 4.38 -0.18 8.39
N LEU A 62 4.50 -1.23 7.56
CA LEU A 62 5.76 -1.96 7.39
C LEU A 62 6.84 -1.08 6.79
N GLY A 63 6.49 -0.22 5.82
CA GLY A 63 7.39 0.76 5.22
C GLY A 63 7.97 1.73 6.24
N ALA A 64 7.14 2.26 7.14
CA ALA A 64 7.57 3.11 8.25
C ALA A 64 8.52 2.35 9.20
N ALA A 65 8.13 1.12 9.57
CA ALA A 65 8.90 0.30 10.49
C ALA A 65 10.29 -0.03 9.92
N ILE A 66 10.40 -0.54 8.70
CA ILE A 66 11.71 -0.91 8.11
C ILE A 66 12.64 0.28 7.89
N LEU A 67 12.09 1.49 7.75
CA LEU A 67 12.85 2.74 7.70
C LEU A 67 13.25 3.27 9.10
N GLY A 68 12.95 2.54 10.18
CA GLY A 68 13.38 2.88 11.53
C GLY A 68 12.50 3.89 12.25
N TYR A 69 11.23 4.01 11.84
CA TYR A 69 10.25 4.82 12.54
C TYR A 69 9.40 3.93 13.45
N ASP A 70 9.42 4.24 14.75
CA ASP A 70 8.51 3.62 15.73
C ASP A 70 7.05 3.88 15.31
N PRO A 71 6.26 2.85 14.97
CA PRO A 71 4.90 3.03 14.52
C PRO A 71 3.99 3.68 15.56
N LYS A 72 4.24 3.50 16.87
CA LYS A 72 3.45 4.15 17.92
C LYS A 72 3.55 5.67 17.87
N LYS A 73 4.72 6.17 17.50
CA LYS A 73 5.02 7.60 17.49
C LYS A 73 4.69 8.24 16.14
N TYR A 74 5.10 7.60 15.05
CA TYR A 74 5.14 8.23 13.74
C TYR A 74 4.05 7.74 12.77
N TYR A 75 3.62 6.49 12.88
CA TYR A 75 2.60 5.94 11.99
C TYR A 75 1.19 6.23 12.53
N GLN A 76 0.53 7.21 11.93
CA GLN A 76 -0.83 7.61 12.32
C GLN A 76 -1.93 6.95 11.46
N GLY A 77 -1.57 6.11 10.50
CA GLY A 77 -2.50 5.53 9.53
C GLY A 77 -2.15 5.89 8.09
N PRO A 78 -2.83 5.30 7.10
CA PRO A 78 -2.53 5.53 5.69
C PRO A 78 -3.02 6.89 5.16
N GLY A 79 -4.05 7.50 5.77
CA GLY A 79 -4.60 8.80 5.34
C GLY A 79 -3.54 9.92 5.28
N PRO A 80 -2.84 10.23 6.39
CA PRO A 80 -1.78 11.24 6.38
C PRO A 80 -0.63 10.98 5.40
N LEU A 81 -0.33 9.71 5.13
CA LEU A 81 0.69 9.34 4.13
C LEU A 81 0.22 9.67 2.71
N GLU A 82 -1.04 9.33 2.38
CA GLU A 82 -1.62 9.72 1.09
C GLU A 82 -1.73 11.23 0.94
N ALA A 83 -2.06 11.98 2.00
CA ALA A 83 -2.06 13.44 1.98
C ALA A 83 -0.68 14.01 1.62
N ALA A 84 0.39 13.46 2.22
CA ALA A 84 1.76 13.84 1.88
C ALA A 84 2.10 13.54 0.41
N SER A 85 1.62 12.43 -0.15
CA SER A 85 1.81 12.12 -1.58
C SER A 85 1.11 13.11 -2.48
N LEU A 86 -0.16 13.42 -2.20
CA LEU A 86 -0.98 14.32 -3.01
C LEU A 86 -0.63 15.81 -2.82
N GLY A 87 0.33 16.14 -1.94
CA GLY A 87 0.70 17.52 -1.64
C GLY A 87 -0.39 18.28 -0.88
N VAL A 88 -1.30 17.56 -0.20
CA VAL A 88 -2.37 18.16 0.60
C VAL A 88 -1.77 18.70 1.89
N SER A 89 -1.89 20.00 2.10
CA SER A 89 -1.37 20.68 3.29
C SER A 89 -2.28 20.43 4.49
N VAL A 90 -1.70 19.89 5.56
CA VAL A 90 -2.40 19.55 6.80
C VAL A 90 -1.56 19.94 8.01
N THR A 91 -2.22 20.33 9.08
CA THR A 91 -1.60 20.64 10.37
C THR A 91 -1.65 19.44 11.32
N GLU A 92 -0.93 19.49 12.43
CA GLU A 92 -1.00 18.47 13.49
C GLU A 92 -2.40 18.35 14.13
N HIS A 93 -3.23 19.38 13.97
CA HIS A 93 -4.59 19.43 14.49
C HIS A 93 -5.61 18.78 13.55
N ASP A 94 -5.27 18.56 12.29
CA ASP A 94 -6.18 18.02 11.29
C ASP A 94 -6.19 16.49 11.30
N VAL A 95 -7.32 15.91 10.90
CA VAL A 95 -7.46 14.47 10.75
C VAL A 95 -7.74 14.17 9.29
N VAL A 96 -6.87 13.36 8.69
CA VAL A 96 -7.00 12.89 7.32
C VAL A 96 -7.63 11.52 7.33
N TYR A 97 -8.68 11.35 6.53
CA TYR A 97 -9.32 10.08 6.24
C TYR A 97 -9.07 9.75 4.78
N ARG A 98 -8.81 8.48 4.49
CA ARG A 98 -9.01 7.96 3.15
C ARG A 98 -10.50 8.00 2.85
N CYS A 99 -10.81 8.41 1.63
CA CYS A 99 -12.15 8.50 1.08
C CYS A 99 -12.19 7.58 -0.14
N THR A 100 -12.71 6.37 0.04
CA THR A 100 -12.76 5.37 -1.02
C THR A 100 -14.15 5.32 -1.64
N MET A 101 -14.26 5.44 -2.97
CA MET A 101 -15.53 5.20 -3.65
C MET A 101 -15.87 3.70 -3.64
N VAL A 102 -17.11 3.39 -3.31
CA VAL A 102 -17.61 2.03 -3.20
C VAL A 102 -18.94 1.88 -3.93
N THR A 103 -19.26 0.64 -4.30
CA THR A 103 -20.61 0.27 -4.73
C THR A 103 -21.33 -0.40 -3.57
N LEU A 104 -22.42 0.24 -3.12
CA LEU A 104 -23.34 -0.31 -2.15
C LEU A 104 -24.58 -0.84 -2.84
N ARG A 105 -25.11 -1.96 -2.37
CA ARG A 105 -26.39 -2.50 -2.84
C ARG A 105 -27.31 -2.84 -1.68
N PRO A 106 -28.63 -2.78 -1.86
CA PRO A 106 -29.56 -3.29 -0.87
C PRO A 106 -29.43 -4.83 -0.75
N GLU A 107 -29.65 -5.36 0.45
CA GLU A 107 -29.67 -6.80 0.70
C GLU A 107 -30.82 -7.50 -0.03
N GLY A 108 -31.98 -6.81 -0.16
CA GLY A 108 -33.19 -7.33 -0.83
C GLY A 108 -33.12 -7.50 -2.34
N GLY A 109 -31.98 -7.20 -2.99
CA GLY A 109 -31.78 -7.39 -4.43
C GLY A 109 -32.37 -6.28 -5.32
N LYS A 110 -32.56 -6.58 -6.62
CA LYS A 110 -32.99 -5.59 -7.63
C LYS A 110 -34.38 -5.02 -7.30
N GLY A 111 -34.47 -3.69 -7.19
CA GLY A 111 -35.72 -2.95 -6.91
C GLY A 111 -35.89 -2.51 -5.45
N ALA A 112 -35.05 -2.99 -4.53
CA ALA A 112 -34.95 -2.41 -3.20
C ALA A 112 -34.16 -1.08 -3.26
N GLU A 113 -34.52 -0.13 -2.42
CA GLU A 113 -33.84 1.17 -2.34
C GLU A 113 -33.10 1.31 -1.01
N ILE A 114 -31.87 1.84 -1.06
CA ILE A 114 -31.13 2.22 0.13
C ILE A 114 -31.66 3.59 0.57
N LYS A 115 -32.47 3.62 1.63
CA LYS A 115 -32.95 4.87 2.23
C LYS A 115 -31.94 5.49 3.20
N LYS A 116 -31.13 4.64 3.83
CA LYS A 116 -30.10 5.01 4.80
C LYS A 116 -29.06 3.89 4.89
N LEU A 117 -27.82 4.24 5.16
CA LEU A 117 -26.77 3.25 5.42
C LEU A 117 -27.07 2.48 6.73
N GLY A 118 -26.94 1.15 6.69
CA GLY A 118 -27.34 0.31 7.82
C GLY A 118 -27.31 -1.19 7.50
N PRO A 119 -28.00 -2.01 8.30
CA PRO A 119 -27.87 -3.48 8.24
C PRO A 119 -28.31 -4.11 6.93
N ASN A 120 -29.28 -3.51 6.23
CA ASN A 120 -29.81 -4.03 4.97
C ASN A 120 -29.03 -3.54 3.74
N VAL A 121 -27.78 -3.09 3.93
CA VAL A 121 -26.90 -2.59 2.88
C VAL A 121 -25.63 -3.42 2.85
N ILE A 122 -25.27 -3.89 1.66
CA ILE A 122 -24.10 -4.72 1.40
C ILE A 122 -23.07 -3.91 0.62
N LEU A 123 -21.80 -4.01 1.03
CA LEU A 123 -20.69 -3.50 0.25
C LEU A 123 -20.40 -4.48 -0.90
N ASP A 124 -20.82 -4.11 -2.10
CA ASP A 124 -20.76 -4.96 -3.29
C ASP A 124 -19.39 -4.90 -3.97
N ASP A 125 -18.79 -3.71 -4.01
CA ASP A 125 -17.49 -3.47 -4.63
C ASP A 125 -16.74 -2.37 -3.88
N ALA A 126 -15.50 -2.66 -3.45
CA ALA A 126 -14.66 -1.72 -2.69
C ALA A 126 -13.80 -0.80 -3.58
N THR A 127 -14.00 -0.86 -4.91
CA THR A 127 -13.28 -0.08 -5.93
C THR A 127 -14.23 0.68 -6.87
N ALA A 128 -15.54 0.54 -6.64
CA ALA A 128 -16.60 1.00 -7.53
C ALA A 128 -16.44 0.50 -8.98
N GLY A 129 -15.97 -0.75 -9.15
CA GLY A 129 -15.67 -1.32 -10.47
C GLY A 129 -14.52 -0.59 -11.16
N LEU A 130 -13.48 -0.25 -10.41
CA LEU A 130 -12.28 0.46 -10.89
C LEU A 130 -12.64 1.72 -11.69
N ILE A 131 -13.49 2.58 -11.10
CA ILE A 131 -13.87 3.86 -11.71
C ILE A 131 -12.64 4.65 -12.18
N GLU A 132 -12.74 5.25 -13.38
CA GLU A 132 -11.66 6.05 -13.94
C GLU A 132 -11.50 7.37 -13.20
N THR A 133 -10.28 7.91 -13.22
CA THR A 133 -9.93 9.11 -12.42
C THR A 133 -10.79 10.33 -12.76
N GLU A 134 -11.09 10.54 -14.05
CA GLU A 134 -11.89 11.69 -14.47
C GLU A 134 -13.36 11.59 -14.02
N GLU A 135 -13.98 10.41 -14.18
CA GLU A 135 -15.34 10.15 -13.67
C GLU A 135 -15.41 10.33 -12.15
N ALA A 136 -14.41 9.82 -11.43
CA ALA A 136 -14.34 9.93 -9.98
C ALA A 136 -14.12 11.39 -9.52
N ARG A 137 -13.34 12.17 -10.28
CA ARG A 137 -13.10 13.59 -9.97
C ARG A 137 -14.41 14.39 -9.98
N GLU A 138 -15.26 14.18 -10.99
CA GLU A 138 -16.58 14.84 -11.05
C GLU A 138 -17.46 14.54 -9.82
N LEU A 139 -17.47 13.28 -9.37
CA LEU A 139 -18.24 12.87 -8.20
C LEU A 139 -17.68 13.48 -6.89
N ILE A 140 -16.36 13.62 -6.76
CA ILE A 140 -15.75 14.29 -5.59
C ILE A 140 -16.01 15.80 -5.62
N GLU A 141 -15.99 16.43 -6.79
CA GLU A 141 -16.35 17.84 -6.96
C GLU A 141 -17.79 18.08 -6.51
N ALA A 142 -18.75 17.25 -6.98
CA ALA A 142 -20.15 17.33 -6.55
C ALA A 142 -20.33 17.11 -5.03
N LEU A 143 -19.52 16.23 -4.43
CA LEU A 143 -19.52 16.02 -2.98
C LEU A 143 -19.01 17.25 -2.23
N ASN A 144 -17.91 17.85 -2.68
CA ASN A 144 -17.38 19.09 -2.10
C ASN A 144 -18.36 20.26 -2.20
N GLU A 145 -19.05 20.41 -3.32
CA GLU A 145 -20.03 21.48 -3.52
C GLU A 145 -21.20 21.39 -2.52
N GLN A 146 -21.64 20.19 -2.18
CA GLN A 146 -22.85 19.97 -1.38
C GLN A 146 -22.58 19.78 0.11
N VAL A 147 -21.48 19.14 0.50
CA VAL A 147 -21.15 18.86 1.91
C VAL A 147 -19.77 19.35 2.35
N GLY A 148 -18.98 19.91 1.43
CA GLY A 148 -17.71 20.54 1.76
C GLY A 148 -17.91 21.84 2.56
N SER A 149 -16.90 22.19 3.35
CA SER A 149 -16.87 23.39 4.18
C SER A 149 -15.42 23.77 4.51
N GLU A 150 -15.22 24.87 5.25
CA GLU A 150 -13.90 25.20 5.81
C GLU A 150 -13.38 24.10 6.75
N ALA A 151 -14.28 23.33 7.38
CA ALA A 151 -13.91 22.28 8.31
C ALA A 151 -13.71 20.91 7.64
N ILE A 152 -14.37 20.64 6.51
CA ILE A 152 -14.39 19.33 5.84
C ILE A 152 -14.16 19.54 4.35
N GLN A 153 -13.09 18.97 3.82
CA GLN A 153 -12.76 19.06 2.40
C GLN A 153 -12.39 17.70 1.85
N PHE A 154 -12.85 17.39 0.64
CA PHE A 154 -12.50 16.19 -0.10
C PHE A 154 -11.46 16.52 -1.17
N TYR A 155 -10.48 15.65 -1.37
CA TYR A 155 -9.39 15.86 -2.32
C TYR A 155 -9.36 14.70 -3.32
N PRO A 156 -9.50 14.97 -4.62
CA PRO A 156 -9.46 13.91 -5.62
C PRO A 156 -8.06 13.30 -5.68
N GLY A 157 -8.00 11.96 -5.67
CA GLY A 157 -6.82 11.18 -6.05
C GLY A 157 -7.15 10.30 -7.27
N ALA A 158 -6.42 9.21 -7.44
CA ALA A 158 -6.55 8.33 -8.61
C ALA A 158 -7.65 7.26 -8.46
N GLY A 159 -8.46 7.10 -9.51
CA GLY A 159 -9.57 6.15 -9.57
C GLY A 159 -10.52 6.30 -8.38
N HIS A 160 -10.77 5.22 -7.64
CA HIS A 160 -11.65 5.20 -6.47
C HIS A 160 -11.02 5.72 -5.16
N ARG A 161 -9.78 6.25 -5.17
CA ARG A 161 -9.00 6.57 -3.97
C ARG A 161 -8.83 8.08 -3.83
N HIS A 162 -9.47 8.66 -2.82
CA HIS A 162 -9.49 10.08 -2.53
C HIS A 162 -9.17 10.31 -1.05
N LEU A 163 -9.15 11.56 -0.63
CA LEU A 163 -9.00 11.93 0.77
C LEU A 163 -10.16 12.80 1.26
N MET A 164 -10.38 12.78 2.56
CA MET A 164 -11.14 13.79 3.27
C MET A 164 -10.25 14.35 4.38
N VAL A 165 -10.09 15.68 4.43
CA VAL A 165 -9.44 16.37 5.55
C VAL A 165 -10.53 16.97 6.43
N TRP A 166 -10.46 16.66 7.72
CA TRP A 166 -11.27 17.28 8.76
C TRP A 166 -10.38 18.19 9.61
N VAL A 167 -10.50 19.50 9.38
CA VAL A 167 -9.76 20.55 10.07
C VAL A 167 -10.13 20.56 11.55
N ASN A 168 -9.13 20.50 12.43
CA ASN A 168 -9.34 20.33 13.88
C ASN A 168 -10.24 19.12 14.24
N GLY A 169 -10.23 18.08 13.40
CA GLY A 169 -11.11 16.93 13.51
C GLY A 169 -10.83 16.01 14.69
N LYS A 170 -11.72 15.03 14.88
CA LYS A 170 -11.64 14.06 15.99
C LYS A 170 -10.87 12.80 15.57
N PRO A 171 -9.74 12.46 16.22
CA PRO A 171 -8.83 11.42 15.73
C PRO A 171 -9.17 10.01 16.25
N ARG A 172 -10.25 9.90 17.06
CA ARG A 172 -10.62 8.68 17.80
C ARG A 172 -11.84 7.97 17.21
N ALA A 173 -12.25 8.34 16.00
CA ALA A 173 -13.14 7.52 15.21
C ALA A 173 -12.42 6.21 14.85
N VAL A 174 -13.12 5.09 14.92
CA VAL A 174 -12.63 3.79 14.48
C VAL A 174 -13.36 3.44 13.20
N CYS A 175 -12.62 3.29 12.11
CA CYS A 175 -13.16 3.04 10.78
C CYS A 175 -12.56 1.76 10.19
N SER A 176 -13.37 0.99 9.47
CA SER A 176 -12.94 -0.26 8.83
C SER A 176 -12.47 -0.03 7.40
N ASP A 177 -11.47 -0.79 6.95
CA ASP A 177 -11.09 -0.85 5.53
C ASP A 177 -12.26 -1.46 4.72
N PRO A 178 -12.77 -0.81 3.66
CA PRO A 178 -13.92 -1.31 2.90
C PRO A 178 -13.67 -2.70 2.30
N GLN A 179 -12.42 -3.05 2.00
CA GLN A 179 -12.06 -4.38 1.49
C GLN A 179 -12.35 -5.49 2.51
N SER A 180 -12.29 -5.20 3.81
CA SER A 180 -12.61 -6.18 4.87
C SER A 180 -14.12 -6.46 5.02
N VAL A 181 -14.95 -5.66 4.35
CA VAL A 181 -16.43 -5.69 4.41
C VAL A 181 -17.04 -6.24 3.11
N LEU A 182 -16.22 -6.51 2.10
CA LEU A 182 -16.68 -6.93 0.77
C LEU A 182 -17.63 -8.13 0.83
N GLY A 183 -18.77 -8.00 0.14
CA GLY A 183 -19.82 -9.02 0.08
C GLY A 183 -20.66 -9.17 1.35
N ARG A 184 -20.43 -8.36 2.38
CA ARG A 184 -21.11 -8.44 3.69
C ARG A 184 -21.93 -7.19 3.97
N SER A 185 -22.83 -7.30 4.94
CA SER A 185 -23.54 -6.16 5.51
C SER A 185 -22.55 -5.14 6.09
N ILE A 186 -22.84 -3.85 5.89
CA ILE A 186 -21.99 -2.76 6.40
C ILE A 186 -22.24 -2.41 7.87
N ALA A 187 -23.24 -3.00 8.52
CA ALA A 187 -23.75 -2.58 9.83
C ALA A 187 -22.63 -2.43 10.89
N ASP A 188 -21.80 -3.47 11.00
CA ASP A 188 -20.74 -3.57 12.01
C ASP A 188 -19.44 -2.87 11.59
N ALA A 189 -19.38 -2.37 10.35
CA ALA A 189 -18.20 -1.72 9.78
C ALA A 189 -18.33 -0.20 9.65
N LEU A 190 -19.53 0.35 9.88
CA LEU A 190 -19.73 1.81 9.88
C LEU A 190 -18.91 2.47 11.01
N PRO A 191 -18.39 3.69 10.81
CA PRO A 191 -17.52 4.36 11.79
C PRO A 191 -18.05 4.33 13.22
N THR A 192 -17.22 4.08 14.21
CA THR A 192 -17.62 4.10 15.65
C THR A 192 -16.70 5.03 16.45
N GLY A 193 -17.04 5.29 17.71
CA GLY A 193 -16.24 6.16 18.58
C GLY A 193 -16.49 7.65 18.36
N ASP A 194 -15.54 8.47 18.80
CA ASP A 194 -15.69 9.93 18.86
C ASP A 194 -15.57 10.56 17.47
N GLY A 195 -16.64 11.24 17.02
CA GLY A 195 -16.75 11.83 15.67
C GLY A 195 -17.44 10.94 14.63
N ALA A 196 -17.78 9.70 14.98
CA ALA A 196 -18.46 8.78 14.08
C ALA A 196 -19.83 9.27 13.58
N ASP A 197 -20.54 10.06 14.39
CA ASP A 197 -21.83 10.64 14.00
C ASP A 197 -21.71 11.60 12.82
N ILE A 198 -20.63 12.39 12.77
CA ILE A 198 -20.32 13.30 11.66
C ILE A 198 -19.92 12.48 10.43
N LEU A 199 -19.03 11.49 10.59
CA LEU A 199 -18.60 10.63 9.49
C LEU A 199 -19.77 9.86 8.87
N ARG A 200 -20.67 9.30 9.68
CA ARG A 200 -21.86 8.58 9.20
C ARG A 200 -22.82 9.52 8.46
N LYS A 201 -23.01 10.75 8.95
CA LYS A 201 -23.82 11.77 8.24
C LYS A 201 -23.22 12.12 6.87
N LEU A 202 -21.89 12.27 6.79
CA LEU A 202 -21.20 12.52 5.52
C LEU A 202 -21.35 11.34 4.55
N MET A 203 -21.21 10.10 5.04
CA MET A 203 -21.40 8.91 4.20
C MET A 203 -22.87 8.76 3.74
N ASP A 204 -23.85 8.99 4.61
CA ASP A 204 -25.27 9.01 4.25
C ASP A 204 -25.54 10.09 3.17
N ALA A 205 -25.01 11.30 3.34
CA ALA A 205 -25.15 12.39 2.38
C ALA A 205 -24.47 12.07 1.04
N ALA A 206 -23.24 11.53 1.08
CA ALA A 206 -22.52 11.10 -0.11
C ALA A 206 -23.31 10.06 -0.90
N HIS A 207 -23.97 9.12 -0.22
CA HIS A 207 -24.82 8.14 -0.89
C HIS A 207 -25.96 8.83 -1.66
N VAL A 208 -26.66 9.78 -1.03
CA VAL A 208 -27.76 10.53 -1.66
C VAL A 208 -27.26 11.33 -2.86
N ILE A 209 -26.11 12.00 -2.73
CA ILE A 209 -25.52 12.84 -3.79
C ILE A 209 -25.08 11.99 -4.98
N MET A 210 -24.37 10.90 -4.72
CA MET A 210 -23.69 10.16 -5.77
C MET A 210 -24.63 9.18 -6.49
N ARG A 211 -25.61 8.58 -5.79
CA ARG A 211 -26.46 7.52 -6.36
C ARG A 211 -27.18 7.96 -7.64
N ASP A 212 -27.66 9.19 -7.67
CA ASP A 212 -28.47 9.75 -8.78
C ASP A 212 -27.64 10.73 -9.65
N HIS A 213 -26.31 10.69 -9.54
CA HIS A 213 -25.41 11.56 -10.31
C HIS A 213 -25.29 11.08 -11.77
N PRO A 214 -25.26 11.96 -12.79
CA PRO A 214 -25.18 11.59 -14.21
C PRO A 214 -24.06 10.59 -14.55
N VAL A 215 -22.88 10.76 -13.93
CA VAL A 215 -21.75 9.81 -14.06
C VAL A 215 -22.19 8.37 -13.73
N ASN A 216 -22.95 8.17 -12.65
CA ASN A 216 -23.40 6.83 -12.28
C ASN A 216 -24.54 6.32 -13.18
N GLU A 217 -25.37 7.20 -13.72
CA GLU A 217 -26.37 6.82 -14.73
C GLU A 217 -25.69 6.26 -15.99
N GLU A 218 -24.65 6.94 -16.48
CA GLU A 218 -23.85 6.51 -17.64
C GLU A 218 -23.12 5.19 -17.36
N ARG A 219 -22.44 5.08 -16.21
CA ARG A 219 -21.78 3.84 -15.79
C ARG A 219 -22.73 2.66 -15.78
N MET A 220 -23.94 2.84 -15.23
CA MET A 220 -24.95 1.77 -15.19
C MET A 220 -25.49 1.44 -16.58
N ALA A 221 -25.66 2.42 -17.48
CA ALA A 221 -26.06 2.20 -18.87
C ALA A 221 -25.02 1.36 -19.64
N GLU A 222 -23.73 1.50 -19.30
CA GLU A 222 -22.63 0.70 -19.84
C GLU A 222 -22.44 -0.66 -19.13
N GLY A 223 -23.24 -0.97 -18.11
CA GLY A 223 -23.11 -2.19 -17.32
C GLY A 223 -21.94 -2.18 -16.32
N LYS A 224 -21.31 -1.03 -16.09
CA LYS A 224 -20.29 -0.84 -15.04
C LYS A 224 -20.96 -0.71 -13.66
N LYS A 225 -20.16 -0.93 -12.61
CA LYS A 225 -20.60 -0.70 -11.22
C LYS A 225 -20.67 0.80 -10.92
N PRO A 226 -21.75 1.29 -10.27
CA PRO A 226 -21.82 2.69 -9.87
C PRO A 226 -20.94 2.96 -8.64
N ALA A 227 -20.28 4.12 -8.61
CA ALA A 227 -19.63 4.69 -7.44
C ALA A 227 -20.68 5.48 -6.63
N ASN A 228 -21.53 4.77 -5.89
CA ASN A 228 -22.73 5.38 -5.30
C ASN A 228 -22.59 5.78 -3.83
N CYS A 229 -21.39 5.72 -3.27
CA CYS A 229 -21.09 6.20 -1.92
C CYS A 229 -19.57 6.39 -1.76
N VAL A 230 -19.18 7.23 -0.80
CA VAL A 230 -17.81 7.22 -0.25
C VAL A 230 -17.74 6.45 1.06
N TRP A 231 -16.60 5.82 1.29
CA TRP A 231 -16.26 5.09 2.50
C TRP A 231 -15.07 5.76 3.19
N LEU A 232 -15.27 6.23 4.41
CA LEU A 232 -14.26 6.99 5.17
C LEU A 232 -13.51 6.06 6.12
N TRP A 233 -12.19 5.98 5.98
CA TRP A 233 -11.36 5.04 6.75
C TRP A 233 -9.88 5.42 6.76
N GLY A 234 -9.05 4.64 7.45
CA GLY A 234 -7.59 4.84 7.44
C GLY A 234 -7.17 6.16 8.06
N GLU A 235 -7.92 6.59 9.07
CA GLU A 235 -7.82 7.91 9.69
C GLU A 235 -6.51 8.11 10.45
N GLY A 236 -6.00 9.33 10.42
CA GLY A 236 -4.79 9.70 11.14
C GLY A 236 -4.53 11.20 11.21
N ARG A 237 -3.73 11.63 12.18
CA ARG A 237 -3.17 12.99 12.24
C ARG A 237 -1.88 13.08 11.44
N ALA A 238 -1.58 14.25 10.89
CA ALA A 238 -0.26 14.51 10.37
C ALA A 238 0.76 14.59 11.51
N VAL A 239 1.87 13.86 11.38
CA VAL A 239 2.98 13.89 12.34
C VAL A 239 4.26 14.10 11.55
N MET A 240 5.11 15.02 12.01
CA MET A 240 6.42 15.23 11.39
C MET A 240 7.40 14.11 11.78
N TRP A 241 8.10 13.60 10.78
CA TRP A 241 9.08 12.53 10.91
C TRP A 241 10.48 13.14 10.78
N PRO A 242 11.44 12.79 11.66
CA PRO A 242 12.84 13.17 11.45
C PRO A 242 13.36 12.46 10.21
N SER A 243 13.94 13.19 9.27
CA SER A 243 14.38 12.67 7.98
C SER A 243 15.46 11.59 8.10
N LEU A 244 15.59 10.75 7.09
CA LEU A 244 16.69 9.78 7.00
C LEU A 244 18.06 10.46 6.88
N THR A 245 18.11 11.68 6.35
CA THR A 245 19.34 12.48 6.33
C THR A 245 19.75 12.88 7.74
N GLU A 246 18.83 13.35 8.58
CA GLU A 246 19.11 13.67 9.99
C GLU A 246 19.46 12.43 10.82
N LYS A 247 18.81 11.29 10.57
CA LYS A 247 19.01 10.06 11.35
C LYS A 247 20.25 9.25 10.95
N HIS A 248 20.58 9.21 9.65
CA HIS A 248 21.53 8.26 9.08
C HIS A 248 22.52 8.87 8.09
N GLU A 249 22.48 10.18 7.84
CA GLU A 249 23.30 10.85 6.81
C GLU A 249 23.08 10.26 5.40
N ILE A 250 21.84 9.81 5.14
CA ILE A 250 21.42 9.20 3.88
C ILE A 250 20.54 10.17 3.10
N ALA A 251 20.91 10.41 1.83
CA ALA A 251 20.04 11.04 0.85
C ALA A 251 19.53 9.97 -0.13
N GLY A 252 18.23 9.94 -0.38
CA GLY A 252 17.64 8.90 -1.21
C GLY A 252 16.39 9.31 -1.96
N ALA A 253 15.85 8.38 -2.73
CA ALA A 253 14.63 8.55 -3.49
C ALA A 253 13.63 7.41 -3.23
N ILE A 254 12.34 7.70 -3.38
CA ILE A 254 11.29 6.68 -3.40
C ILE A 254 10.67 6.55 -4.80
N VAL A 255 10.61 5.31 -5.27
CA VAL A 255 10.00 4.89 -6.53
C VAL A 255 8.76 4.07 -6.20
N ALA A 256 7.59 4.70 -6.21
CA ALA A 256 6.34 4.07 -5.82
C ALA A 256 5.16 4.66 -6.61
N THR A 257 4.26 3.79 -7.11
CA THR A 257 2.98 4.20 -7.72
C THR A 257 1.84 4.26 -6.71
N SER A 258 2.04 3.74 -5.50
CA SER A 258 1.05 3.81 -4.43
C SER A 258 1.26 5.08 -3.62
N ASP A 259 0.22 5.90 -3.50
CA ASP A 259 0.27 7.15 -2.72
C ASP A 259 0.67 6.93 -1.26
N VAL A 260 0.19 5.86 -0.64
CA VAL A 260 0.59 5.51 0.74
C VAL A 260 2.11 5.34 0.84
N TYR A 261 2.71 4.56 -0.06
CA TYR A 261 4.14 4.26 0.00
C TYR A 261 5.00 5.44 -0.48
N ARG A 262 4.52 6.20 -1.48
CA ARG A 262 5.14 7.48 -1.85
C ARG A 262 5.15 8.44 -0.67
N GLY A 263 4.04 8.52 0.07
CA GLY A 263 3.89 9.23 1.32
C GLY A 263 4.88 8.81 2.40
N VAL A 264 5.09 7.50 2.60
CA VAL A 264 6.13 6.98 3.54
C VAL A 264 7.50 7.58 3.20
N GLY A 265 7.88 7.60 1.92
CA GLY A 265 9.16 8.16 1.50
C GLY A 265 9.24 9.67 1.73
N ILE A 266 8.20 10.42 1.38
CA ILE A 266 8.14 11.88 1.59
C ILE A 266 8.25 12.21 3.07
N CYS A 267 7.47 11.55 3.93
CA CYS A 267 7.57 11.73 5.37
C CYS A 267 8.98 11.39 5.88
N ALA A 268 9.62 10.36 5.33
CA ALA A 268 10.99 10.00 5.69
C ALA A 268 12.08 10.92 5.11
N GLY A 269 11.72 11.96 4.36
CA GLY A 269 12.66 12.91 3.73
C GLY A 269 13.33 12.37 2.46
N LEU A 270 12.72 11.41 1.76
CA LEU A 270 13.18 10.93 0.46
C LEU A 270 12.60 11.78 -0.67
N ASP A 271 13.37 11.95 -1.73
CA ASP A 271 12.87 12.56 -2.97
C ASP A 271 11.87 11.60 -3.63
N ALA A 272 10.60 12.01 -3.71
CA ALA A 272 9.60 11.22 -4.40
C ALA A 272 9.74 11.38 -5.91
N VAL A 273 9.92 10.26 -6.60
CA VAL A 273 9.90 10.27 -8.07
C VAL A 273 8.54 10.76 -8.57
N ASP A 274 8.61 11.58 -9.61
CA ASP A 274 7.46 12.07 -10.34
C ASP A 274 6.61 10.89 -10.87
N PRO A 275 5.31 10.82 -10.51
CA PRO A 275 4.40 9.79 -11.01
C PRO A 275 4.39 9.64 -12.53
N ASP A 276 4.61 10.73 -13.28
CA ASP A 276 4.59 10.71 -14.75
C ASP A 276 5.73 9.85 -15.32
N ARG A 277 6.86 9.76 -14.61
CA ARG A 277 7.97 8.86 -14.96
C ARG A 277 7.64 7.39 -14.75
N LEU A 278 6.52 7.09 -14.08
CA LEU A 278 6.03 5.77 -13.74
C LEU A 278 4.65 5.49 -14.34
N ALA A 279 4.10 6.39 -15.17
CA ALA A 279 2.69 6.41 -15.59
C ALA A 279 2.27 5.14 -16.36
N ASP A 280 3.16 4.56 -17.16
CA ASP A 280 2.87 3.30 -17.87
C ASP A 280 2.75 2.10 -16.91
N GLY A 281 3.06 2.28 -15.61
CA GLY A 281 2.93 1.28 -14.56
C GLY A 281 3.89 0.09 -14.68
N ASP A 282 4.58 -0.03 -15.81
CA ASP A 282 5.45 -1.14 -16.18
C ASP A 282 6.61 -1.35 -15.19
N LEU A 283 6.82 -2.61 -14.85
CA LEU A 283 7.83 -3.05 -13.91
C LEU A 283 9.25 -2.76 -14.40
N ARG A 284 9.50 -2.85 -15.72
CA ARG A 284 10.82 -2.54 -16.30
C ARG A 284 11.11 -1.04 -16.29
N THR A 285 10.10 -0.22 -16.53
CA THR A 285 10.20 1.23 -16.37
C THR A 285 10.55 1.61 -14.93
N ARG A 286 9.88 1.01 -13.93
CA ARG A 286 10.23 1.19 -12.51
C ARG A 286 11.67 0.80 -12.21
N ALA A 287 12.15 -0.35 -12.70
CA ALA A 287 13.54 -0.77 -12.53
C ALA A 287 14.52 0.26 -13.09
N SER A 288 14.26 0.73 -14.31
CA SER A 288 15.11 1.70 -15.01
C SER A 288 15.16 3.05 -14.29
N VAL A 289 14.02 3.52 -13.80
CA VAL A 289 13.92 4.73 -12.99
C VAL A 289 14.65 4.58 -11.66
N ALA A 290 14.48 3.46 -10.96
CA ALA A 290 15.19 3.18 -9.72
C ALA A 290 16.72 3.15 -9.92
N LEU A 291 17.20 2.57 -11.01
CA LEU A 291 18.63 2.57 -11.36
C LEU A 291 19.16 3.97 -11.67
N ALA A 292 18.35 4.82 -12.30
CA ALA A 292 18.71 6.21 -12.59
C ALA A 292 18.80 7.06 -11.31
N GLU A 293 17.92 6.85 -10.34
CA GLU A 293 18.01 7.50 -9.02
C GLU A 293 19.17 6.94 -8.20
N PHE A 294 19.40 5.62 -8.25
CA PHE A 294 20.50 4.97 -7.54
C PHE A 294 21.87 5.48 -8.01
N ALA A 295 22.02 5.83 -9.28
CA ALA A 295 23.23 6.45 -9.80
C ALA A 295 23.56 7.78 -9.09
N LYS A 296 22.53 8.55 -8.71
CA LYS A 296 22.64 9.91 -8.18
C LYS A 296 22.61 9.99 -6.64
N LYS A 297 22.06 8.96 -5.98
CA LYS A 297 21.75 8.97 -4.54
C LYS A 297 22.47 7.86 -3.78
N ASP A 298 22.43 7.92 -2.46
CA ASP A 298 22.97 6.88 -1.58
C ASP A 298 21.97 5.73 -1.40
N PHE A 299 20.67 6.01 -1.55
CA PHE A 299 19.60 5.08 -1.24
C PHE A 299 18.42 5.19 -2.22
N VAL A 300 17.86 4.05 -2.61
CA VAL A 300 16.58 4.00 -3.34
C VAL A 300 15.62 3.01 -2.67
N TYR A 301 14.41 3.49 -2.36
CA TYR A 301 13.30 2.66 -1.93
C TYR A 301 12.37 2.41 -3.12
N VAL A 302 12.23 1.15 -3.53
CA VAL A 302 11.34 0.74 -4.62
C VAL A 302 10.14 0.02 -4.01
N HIS A 303 8.94 0.56 -4.22
CA HIS A 303 7.70 -0.16 -3.90
C HIS A 303 6.98 -0.55 -5.19
N ALA A 304 6.69 -1.85 -5.28
CA ALA A 304 5.81 -2.38 -6.32
C ALA A 304 4.96 -3.50 -5.72
N ARG A 305 3.72 -3.59 -6.21
CA ARG A 305 2.75 -4.60 -5.79
C ARG A 305 2.11 -5.23 -7.01
N LEU A 306 1.56 -6.43 -6.84
CA LEU A 306 0.62 -6.97 -7.81
C LEU A 306 -0.61 -6.03 -7.90
N THR A 307 -1.31 -6.06 -9.02
CA THR A 307 -2.47 -5.19 -9.22
C THR A 307 -3.62 -5.58 -8.29
N ASP A 308 -4.53 -4.66 -8.02
CA ASP A 308 -5.63 -4.91 -7.09
C ASP A 308 -6.56 -6.02 -7.64
N GLU A 309 -6.70 -6.14 -8.96
CA GLU A 309 -7.43 -7.23 -9.63
C GLU A 309 -6.79 -8.59 -9.34
N ILE A 310 -5.45 -8.68 -9.31
CA ILE A 310 -4.73 -9.92 -9.03
C ILE A 310 -4.78 -10.25 -7.53
N ILE A 311 -4.63 -9.24 -6.67
CA ILE A 311 -4.59 -9.44 -5.21
C ILE A 311 -5.96 -9.84 -4.66
N HIS A 312 -7.03 -9.25 -5.18
CA HIS A 312 -8.40 -9.47 -4.70
C HIS A 312 -9.22 -10.40 -5.59
N GLY A 313 -8.70 -10.79 -6.76
CA GLY A 313 -9.32 -11.75 -7.66
C GLY A 313 -9.17 -13.20 -7.22
N THR A 314 -9.91 -14.08 -7.89
CA THR A 314 -9.90 -15.53 -7.62
C THR A 314 -8.97 -16.31 -8.56
N ASP A 315 -8.36 -15.68 -9.57
CA ASP A 315 -7.44 -16.36 -10.49
C ASP A 315 -6.05 -16.50 -9.87
N ILE A 316 -5.85 -17.64 -9.19
CA ILE A 316 -4.56 -17.98 -8.57
C ILE A 316 -3.44 -18.10 -9.61
N LYS A 317 -3.73 -18.51 -10.84
CA LYS A 317 -2.71 -18.59 -11.91
C LYS A 317 -2.30 -17.20 -12.38
N ALA A 318 -3.21 -16.22 -12.40
CA ALA A 318 -2.85 -14.83 -12.64
C ALA A 318 -1.89 -14.30 -11.56
N LYS A 319 -2.12 -14.66 -10.30
CA LYS A 319 -1.20 -14.31 -9.21
C LYS A 319 0.19 -14.93 -9.40
N VAL A 320 0.27 -16.21 -9.76
CA VAL A 320 1.56 -16.85 -10.11
C VAL A 320 2.26 -16.11 -11.25
N ARG A 321 1.56 -15.83 -12.36
CA ARG A 321 2.14 -15.08 -13.50
C ARG A 321 2.62 -13.68 -13.09
N GLY A 322 1.83 -12.95 -12.31
CA GLY A 322 2.21 -11.62 -11.83
C GLY A 322 3.47 -11.63 -10.95
N ILE A 323 3.68 -12.68 -10.15
CA ILE A 323 4.91 -12.87 -9.36
C ILE A 323 6.12 -13.13 -10.29
N GLU A 324 5.95 -13.99 -11.30
CA GLU A 324 7.02 -14.25 -12.28
C GLU A 324 7.38 -13.00 -13.09
N GLU A 325 6.38 -12.20 -13.47
CA GLU A 325 6.58 -10.91 -14.14
C GLU A 325 7.28 -9.91 -13.24
N PHE A 326 6.93 -9.84 -11.96
CA PHE A 326 7.64 -9.02 -10.98
C PHE A 326 9.12 -9.38 -10.89
N ASP A 327 9.44 -10.66 -10.74
CA ASP A 327 10.82 -11.13 -10.69
C ASP A 327 11.59 -10.82 -11.99
N ARG A 328 10.97 -11.12 -13.14
CA ARG A 328 11.59 -10.96 -14.46
C ARG A 328 11.75 -9.51 -14.90
N HIS A 329 10.78 -8.65 -14.62
CA HIS A 329 10.74 -7.30 -15.17
C HIS A 329 11.15 -6.21 -14.18
N LEU A 330 11.05 -6.45 -12.88
CA LEU A 330 11.56 -5.52 -11.87
C LEU A 330 12.87 -6.01 -11.25
N VAL A 331 12.86 -7.19 -10.60
CA VAL A 331 13.98 -7.64 -9.75
C VAL A 331 15.22 -7.94 -10.59
N GLY A 332 15.09 -8.71 -11.67
CA GLY A 332 16.21 -9.06 -12.56
C GLY A 332 16.94 -7.84 -13.13
N PRO A 333 16.25 -6.94 -13.88
CA PRO A 333 16.87 -5.74 -14.43
C PRO A 333 17.49 -4.83 -13.34
N LEU A 334 16.84 -4.73 -12.18
CA LEU A 334 17.36 -3.94 -11.06
C LEU A 334 18.67 -4.54 -10.52
N VAL A 335 18.72 -5.84 -10.24
CA VAL A 335 19.94 -6.52 -9.72
C VAL A 335 21.09 -6.45 -10.74
N GLU A 336 20.81 -6.69 -12.02
CA GLU A 336 21.80 -6.57 -13.10
C GLU A 336 22.36 -5.16 -13.21
N GLY A 337 21.49 -4.14 -13.11
CA GLY A 337 21.88 -2.75 -13.16
C GLY A 337 22.68 -2.30 -11.95
N LEU A 338 22.26 -2.68 -10.74
CA LEU A 338 22.93 -2.33 -9.48
C LEU A 338 24.36 -2.89 -9.43
N THR A 339 24.55 -4.12 -9.90
CA THR A 339 25.87 -4.78 -9.97
C THR A 339 26.87 -3.99 -10.83
N LYS A 340 26.39 -3.26 -11.84
CA LYS A 340 27.22 -2.41 -12.72
C LYS A 340 27.55 -1.04 -12.11
N GLN A 341 26.87 -0.65 -11.02
CA GLN A 341 27.03 0.67 -10.39
C GLN A 341 27.87 0.65 -9.10
N GLY A 342 28.43 -0.51 -8.73
CA GLY A 342 29.34 -0.66 -7.58
C GLY A 342 28.74 -1.46 -6.43
N PRO A 343 29.38 -1.43 -5.24
CA PRO A 343 28.92 -2.17 -4.07
C PRO A 343 27.58 -1.63 -3.55
N TYR A 344 26.64 -2.52 -3.29
CA TYR A 344 25.33 -2.17 -2.74
C TYR A 344 24.86 -3.18 -1.70
N ARG A 345 24.03 -2.71 -0.78
CA ARG A 345 23.29 -3.52 0.19
C ARG A 345 21.82 -3.51 -0.17
N PHE A 346 21.22 -4.69 -0.20
CA PHE A 346 19.81 -4.85 -0.56
C PHE A 346 19.00 -5.34 0.64
N LEU A 347 17.73 -4.94 0.65
CA LEU A 347 16.69 -5.52 1.48
C LEU A 347 15.46 -5.71 0.59
N ILE A 348 15.08 -6.97 0.36
CA ILE A 348 13.81 -7.33 -0.27
C ILE A 348 12.84 -7.66 0.85
N VAL A 349 11.68 -7.02 0.88
CA VAL A 349 10.62 -7.27 1.85
C VAL A 349 9.38 -7.73 1.10
N CYS A 350 8.79 -8.83 1.55
CA CYS A 350 7.53 -9.33 1.02
C CYS A 350 6.48 -9.32 2.13
N GLU A 351 5.31 -8.75 1.83
CA GLU A 351 4.15 -8.79 2.71
C GLU A 351 2.98 -9.51 2.04
N HIS A 352 2.07 -10.00 2.88
CA HIS A 352 0.83 -10.63 2.44
C HIS A 352 -0.10 -9.59 1.82
N GLY A 353 -0.96 -10.05 0.90
CA GLY A 353 -2.11 -9.25 0.47
C GLY A 353 -3.02 -8.91 1.67
N ARG A 354 -3.75 -7.80 1.59
CA ARG A 354 -4.69 -7.41 2.66
C ARG A 354 -5.71 -8.53 2.91
N GLY A 355 -6.01 -8.80 4.18
CA GLY A 355 -6.98 -9.83 4.59
C GLY A 355 -6.39 -11.24 4.73
N VAL A 356 -5.10 -11.42 4.44
CA VAL A 356 -4.38 -12.67 4.69
C VAL A 356 -3.48 -12.48 5.91
N ASP A 357 -3.79 -13.18 7.00
CA ASP A 357 -2.91 -13.26 8.16
C ASP A 357 -1.62 -13.96 7.74
N GLY A 358 -0.50 -13.24 7.85
CA GLY A 358 0.80 -13.82 7.61
C GLY A 358 1.92 -12.83 7.91
N GLN A 359 3.01 -13.36 8.46
CA GLN A 359 4.15 -12.57 8.87
C GLN A 359 4.93 -12.09 7.64
N PRO A 360 5.28 -10.79 7.52
CA PRO A 360 6.18 -10.35 6.46
C PRO A 360 7.54 -11.03 6.59
N PHE A 361 8.22 -11.22 5.47
CA PHE A 361 9.55 -11.83 5.46
C PHE A 361 10.47 -11.06 4.52
N TYR A 362 11.78 -11.33 4.63
CA TYR A 362 12.79 -10.54 3.96
C TYR A 362 13.99 -11.35 3.50
N ALA A 363 14.67 -10.83 2.48
CA ALA A 363 16.04 -11.21 2.10
C ALA A 363 16.94 -9.98 2.21
N PHE A 364 18.06 -10.10 2.90
CA PHE A 364 18.98 -9.00 3.17
C PHE A 364 20.42 -9.42 2.94
N GLY A 365 21.19 -8.61 2.22
CA GLY A 365 22.58 -8.93 1.96
C GLY A 365 23.31 -7.83 1.20
N GLU A 366 24.53 -8.15 0.79
CA GLU A 366 25.34 -7.29 -0.08
C GLU A 366 25.40 -7.91 -1.47
N GLY A 367 25.15 -7.08 -2.48
CA GLY A 367 25.20 -7.47 -3.88
C GLY A 367 26.60 -7.83 -4.37
N GLY A 368 26.66 -8.51 -5.52
CA GLY A 368 27.93 -8.91 -6.14
C GLY A 368 28.63 -10.10 -5.47
N LYS A 369 28.11 -10.64 -4.36
CA LYS A 369 28.60 -11.88 -3.75
C LYS A 369 28.16 -13.09 -4.56
N LYS A 370 29.05 -14.08 -4.70
CA LYS A 370 28.69 -15.40 -5.26
C LYS A 370 27.98 -16.22 -4.18
N VAL A 371 27.03 -17.06 -4.60
CA VAL A 371 26.40 -18.06 -3.72
C VAL A 371 27.50 -18.98 -3.18
N SER A 372 27.73 -18.94 -1.86
CA SER A 372 28.72 -19.80 -1.21
C SER A 372 28.05 -21.10 -0.76
N GLY A 373 28.25 -22.19 -1.52
CA GLY A 373 27.87 -23.55 -1.11
C GLY A 373 26.40 -23.94 -1.35
N SER A 374 26.04 -25.15 -0.88
CA SER A 374 24.82 -25.93 -1.19
C SER A 374 23.51 -25.42 -0.58
N VAL A 375 23.39 -24.11 -0.35
CA VAL A 375 22.21 -23.52 0.28
C VAL A 375 21.09 -23.39 -0.77
N ASN A 376 20.29 -24.44 -0.91
CA ASN A 376 19.14 -24.48 -1.82
C ASN A 376 17.90 -23.82 -1.18
N ARG A 377 18.01 -22.53 -0.83
CA ARG A 377 16.89 -21.71 -0.32
C ARG A 377 16.27 -20.91 -1.46
N ARG A 378 14.96 -20.73 -1.40
CA ARG A 378 14.16 -19.87 -2.28
C ARG A 378 13.56 -18.71 -1.49
N PHE A 379 13.14 -17.66 -2.19
CA PHE A 379 12.47 -16.52 -1.55
C PHE A 379 10.98 -16.84 -1.38
N THR A 380 10.64 -17.68 -0.40
CA THR A 380 9.27 -18.14 -0.15
C THR A 380 8.92 -18.02 1.33
N GLU A 381 7.61 -18.07 1.63
CA GLU A 381 7.11 -18.08 3.01
C GLU A 381 7.67 -19.27 3.79
N SER A 382 7.71 -20.46 3.18
CA SER A 382 8.19 -21.68 3.83
C SER A 382 9.68 -21.61 4.19
N ASP A 383 10.51 -21.11 3.28
CA ASP A 383 11.95 -21.07 3.46
C ASP A 383 12.34 -19.97 4.45
N ALA A 384 11.58 -18.87 4.49
CA ALA A 384 11.73 -17.84 5.51
C ALA A 384 11.30 -18.33 6.90
N GLN A 385 10.22 -19.12 6.98
CA GLN A 385 9.76 -19.73 8.21
C GLN A 385 10.72 -20.81 8.73
N ALA A 386 11.39 -21.54 7.83
CA ALA A 386 12.37 -22.57 8.15
C ALA A 386 13.78 -22.02 8.40
N ALA A 387 14.00 -20.71 8.22
CA ALA A 387 15.30 -20.10 8.46
C ALA A 387 15.65 -20.13 9.96
N ASP A 388 16.90 -20.48 10.27
CA ASP A 388 17.44 -20.53 11.65
C ASP A 388 17.70 -19.13 12.26
N THR A 389 17.06 -18.10 11.71
CA THR A 389 17.20 -16.71 12.13
C THR A 389 15.94 -16.30 12.90
N PRO A 390 16.06 -15.77 14.13
CA PRO A 390 14.89 -15.29 14.86
C PRO A 390 14.21 -14.15 14.10
N ALA A 391 12.89 -14.05 14.25
CA ALA A 391 12.12 -12.95 13.66
C ALA A 391 12.71 -11.60 14.08
N ARG A 392 13.00 -10.75 13.10
CA ARG A 392 13.63 -9.46 13.33
C ARG A 392 12.60 -8.38 13.54
N ASP A 393 12.81 -7.55 14.55
CA ASP A 393 12.08 -6.32 14.75
C ASP A 393 12.32 -5.36 13.58
N ALA A 394 11.28 -5.12 12.78
CA ALA A 394 11.33 -4.27 11.61
C ALA A 394 11.80 -2.85 11.96
N THR A 395 11.43 -2.33 13.14
CA THR A 395 11.78 -0.98 13.60
C THR A 395 13.27 -0.79 13.84
N LYS A 396 14.01 -1.88 14.03
CA LYS A 396 15.47 -1.87 14.25
C LYS A 396 16.25 -2.15 12.98
N PHE A 397 15.57 -2.49 11.88
CA PHE A 397 16.23 -2.95 10.66
C PHE A 397 17.05 -1.84 9.99
N ALA A 398 16.55 -0.60 9.99
CA ALA A 398 17.26 0.55 9.43
C ALA A 398 18.68 0.73 10.00
N ASN A 399 18.88 0.52 11.30
CA ASN A 399 20.20 0.63 11.94
C ASN A 399 21.21 -0.39 11.39
N LYS A 400 20.75 -1.62 11.14
CA LYS A 400 21.57 -2.66 10.51
C LYS A 400 21.76 -2.38 9.02
N PHE A 401 20.70 -1.91 8.36
CA PHE A 401 20.71 -1.65 6.93
C PHE A 401 21.70 -0.55 6.57
N PHE A 402 21.65 0.59 7.27
CA PHE A 402 22.51 1.76 7.04
C PHE A 402 23.81 1.77 7.86
N SER A 403 24.17 0.68 8.55
CA SER A 403 25.44 0.65 9.28
C SER A 403 26.63 0.82 8.34
N LYS A 404 27.59 1.66 8.73
CA LYS A 404 28.89 1.78 8.07
C LYS A 404 29.66 0.47 8.30
N SER A 405 30.07 -0.19 7.21
CA SER A 405 30.89 -1.41 7.27
C SER A 405 32.32 -1.14 7.72
#